data_AF-A0A0A9GA15-F1
#
_entry.id   AF-A0A0A9GA15-F1
#
_cell.length_a   1.000
_cell.length_b   1.000
_cell.length_c   1.000
_cell.angle_alpha   90.00
_cell.angle_beta   90.00
_cell.angle_gamma   90.00
#
_symmetry.space_group_name_H-M   'P 1'
#
loop_
_entity.id
_entity.type
_entity.pdbx_description
1 polymer ?
#
loop_
_entity_poly.entity_id
_entity_poly.type
_entity_poly.pdbx_seq_one_letter_code
_entity_poly.pdbx_strand_id
1 'polypeptide(L)'
;MINNMSTTNMEAKAKEFIAVLQEQYYPWFAQSMVMKRASIEPNFHDLYLKFFDKVNSKSLNKEILKATYENCKVLLRSDLIKSSSEERSLLKNLGSWLGKFTIGRNQTLRAKEIDPKISYC
;
A
#
# COMPACT_ATOMS: atom_id res chain seq x y z
N MET A 1 9.31 -4.17 -13.21
CA MET A 1 7.87 -3.99 -13.51
C MET A 1 7.31 -2.61 -13.13
N ILE A 2 7.81 -1.91 -12.10
CA ILE A 2 7.27 -0.58 -11.68
C ILE A 2 8.11 0.64 -12.15
N ASN A 3 9.37 0.44 -12.58
CA ASN A 3 10.33 1.55 -12.78
C ASN A 3 9.94 2.61 -13.83
N ASN A 4 9.02 2.31 -14.76
CA ASN A 4 8.58 3.23 -15.82
C ASN A 4 7.05 3.34 -15.87
N MET A 5 6.36 3.31 -14.72
CA MET A 5 4.90 3.45 -14.71
C MET A 5 4.51 4.91 -14.97
N SER A 6 3.69 5.14 -15.99
CA SER A 6 3.06 6.43 -16.31
C SER A 6 1.55 6.25 -16.36
N THR A 7 0.80 7.34 -16.29
CA THR A 7 -0.67 7.31 -16.43
C THR A 7 -1.12 6.69 -17.75
N THR A 8 -0.32 6.79 -18.81
CA THR A 8 -0.60 6.25 -20.15
C THR A 8 -0.37 4.75 -20.30
N ASN A 9 0.51 4.14 -19.49
CA ASN A 9 0.83 2.70 -19.56
C ASN A 9 0.30 1.88 -18.37
N MET A 10 -0.33 2.55 -17.40
CA MET A 10 -0.82 1.96 -16.16
C MET A 10 -1.78 0.79 -16.37
N GLU A 11 -2.71 0.89 -17.33
CA GLU A 11 -3.71 -0.15 -17.55
C GLU A 11 -3.10 -1.42 -18.15
N ALA A 12 -2.22 -1.28 -19.14
CA ALA A 12 -1.50 -2.41 -19.72
C ALA A 12 -0.60 -3.10 -18.68
N LYS A 13 0.10 -2.30 -17.86
CA LYS A 13 0.95 -2.81 -16.78
C LYS A 13 0.14 -3.49 -15.68
N ALA A 14 -1.06 -3.01 -15.37
CA ALA A 14 -1.95 -3.67 -14.40
C ALA A 14 -2.42 -5.03 -14.90
N LYS A 15 -2.77 -5.14 -16.19
CA LYS A 15 -3.16 -6.43 -16.80
C LYS A 15 -2.01 -7.43 -16.83
N GLU A 16 -0.82 -6.99 -17.24
CA GLU A 16 0.40 -7.81 -17.21
C GLU A 16 0.72 -8.25 -15.77
N PHE A 17 0.58 -7.34 -14.81
CA PHE A 17 0.82 -7.60 -13.41
C PHE A 17 -0.16 -8.62 -12.83
N ILE A 18 -1.46 -8.52 -13.12
CA ILE A 18 -2.46 -9.51 -12.69
C ILE A 18 -2.20 -10.87 -13.33
N ALA A 19 -1.82 -10.90 -14.61
CA ALA A 19 -1.55 -12.14 -15.33
C ALA A 19 -0.32 -12.89 -14.81
N VAL A 20 0.69 -12.17 -14.31
CA VAL A 20 1.95 -12.75 -13.84
C VAL A 20 1.98 -12.95 -12.33
N LEU A 21 1.35 -12.07 -11.55
CA LEU A 21 1.42 -12.11 -10.09
C LEU A 21 0.35 -13.02 -9.50
N GLN A 22 0.74 -14.26 -9.23
CA GLN A 22 -0.06 -15.20 -8.45
C GLN A 22 -0.20 -14.73 -6.98
N GLU A 23 -1.33 -15.04 -6.34
CA GLU A 23 -1.64 -14.58 -4.98
C GLU A 23 -0.57 -14.96 -3.94
N GLN A 24 0.10 -16.10 -4.13
CA GLN A 24 1.20 -16.55 -3.27
C GLN A 24 2.39 -15.57 -3.20
N TYR A 25 2.55 -14.71 -4.21
CA TYR A 25 3.61 -13.70 -4.27
C TYR A 25 3.17 -12.32 -3.78
N TYR A 26 1.91 -12.14 -3.39
CA TYR A 26 1.40 -10.86 -2.88
C TYR A 26 2.18 -10.34 -1.66
N PRO A 27 2.52 -11.18 -0.65
CA PRO A 27 3.30 -10.71 0.50
C PRO A 27 4.69 -10.20 0.10
N TRP A 28 5.37 -10.91 -0.80
CA TRP A 28 6.71 -10.54 -1.30
C TRP A 28 6.67 -9.23 -2.10
N PHE A 29 5.68 -9.11 -2.98
CA PHE A 29 5.48 -7.88 -3.74
C PHE A 29 5.15 -6.72 -2.81
N ALA A 30 4.27 -6.93 -1.83
CA ALA A 30 3.88 -5.89 -0.89
C ALA A 30 5.06 -5.35 -0.09
N GLN A 31 5.92 -6.24 0.41
CA GLN A 31 7.17 -5.84 1.06
C GLN A 31 8.07 -5.02 0.12
N SER A 32 8.30 -5.52 -1.10
CA SER A 32 9.13 -4.82 -2.08
C SER A 32 8.58 -3.43 -2.43
N MET A 33 7.26 -3.31 -2.54
CA MET A 33 6.59 -2.04 -2.83
C MET A 33 6.74 -1.04 -1.69
N VAL A 34 6.51 -1.48 -0.45
CA VAL A 34 6.58 -0.60 0.72
C VAL A 34 8.03 -0.16 0.98
N MET A 35 8.97 -1.11 0.98
CA MET A 35 10.36 -0.84 1.34
C MET A 35 11.16 -0.11 0.26
N LYS A 36 10.89 -0.37 -1.02
CA LYS A 36 11.72 0.16 -2.13
C LYS A 36 11.02 1.24 -2.95
N ARG A 37 9.74 1.51 -2.70
CA ARG A 37 8.98 2.55 -3.42
C ARG A 37 8.30 3.49 -2.43
N ALA A 38 7.34 3.01 -1.65
CA ALA A 38 6.53 3.89 -0.79
C ALA A 38 7.37 4.65 0.25
N SER A 39 8.42 4.05 0.79
CA SER A 39 9.31 4.69 1.77
C SER A 39 10.20 5.79 1.19
N ILE A 40 10.54 5.74 -0.10
CA ILE A 40 11.56 6.61 -0.73
C ILE A 40 11.02 7.53 -1.83
N GLU A 41 9.86 7.21 -2.42
CA GLU A 41 9.29 7.90 -3.59
C GLU A 41 7.92 8.54 -3.25
N PRO A 42 7.84 9.52 -2.31
CA PRO A 42 6.58 10.13 -1.89
C PRO A 42 5.80 10.81 -3.02
N ASN A 43 6.51 11.34 -4.02
CA ASN A 43 5.93 11.98 -5.19
C ASN A 43 5.11 11.02 -6.07
N PHE A 44 5.38 9.71 -5.98
CA PHE A 44 4.68 8.69 -6.78
C PHE A 44 3.57 7.97 -6.03
N HIS A 45 3.30 8.34 -4.77
CA HIS A 45 2.26 7.69 -3.96
C HIS A 45 0.90 7.67 -4.65
N ASP A 46 0.44 8.81 -5.17
CA ASP A 46 -0.88 8.89 -5.82
C ASP A 46 -0.95 8.06 -7.11
N LEU A 47 0.18 7.92 -7.82
CA LEU A 47 0.29 7.06 -8.99
C LEU A 47 0.13 5.59 -8.60
N TYR A 48 0.81 5.16 -7.53
CA TYR A 48 0.72 3.79 -7.03
C TYR A 48 -0.66 3.44 -6.50
N LEU A 49 -1.33 4.39 -5.82
CA LEU A 49 -2.70 4.20 -5.36
C LEU A 49 -3.66 4.00 -6.53
N LYS A 50 -3.56 4.84 -7.57
CA LYS A 50 -4.33 4.68 -8.81
C LYS A 50 -4.06 3.33 -9.49
N PHE A 51 -2.80 2.87 -9.49
CA PHE A 51 -2.46 1.53 -9.99
C PHE A 51 -3.19 0.44 -9.20
N PHE A 52 -3.17 0.51 -7.86
CA PHE A 52 -3.88 -0.45 -7.03
C PHE A 52 -5.41 -0.37 -7.19
N ASP A 53 -5.98 0.81 -7.48
CA ASP A 53 -7.41 0.94 -7.80
C ASP A 53 -7.74 0.19 -9.09
N LYS A 54 -6.86 0.25 -10.10
CA LYS A 54 -7.00 -0.49 -11.36
C LYS A 54 -6.81 -1.99 -11.20
N VAL A 55 -5.89 -2.42 -10.34
CA VAL A 55 -5.68 -3.85 -10.04
C VAL A 55 -6.90 -4.44 -9.30
N ASN A 56 -7.60 -3.63 -8.49
CA ASN A 56 -8.85 -3.99 -7.79
C ASN A 56 -8.77 -5.31 -6.97
N SER A 57 -7.59 -5.67 -6.46
CA SER A 57 -7.39 -6.88 -5.66
C SER A 57 -7.43 -6.56 -4.16
N LYS A 58 -8.44 -7.11 -3.47
CA LYS A 58 -8.58 -6.95 -2.01
C LYS A 58 -7.45 -7.64 -1.25
N SER A 59 -7.04 -8.83 -1.68
CA SER A 59 -5.97 -9.60 -1.04
C SER A 59 -4.64 -8.86 -1.14
N LEU A 60 -4.32 -8.31 -2.32
CA LEU A 60 -3.13 -7.48 -2.50
C LEU A 60 -3.15 -6.22 -1.62
N ASN A 61 -4.28 -5.52 -1.57
CA ASN A 61 -4.41 -4.33 -0.73
C ASN A 61 -4.21 -4.64 0.76
N LYS A 62 -4.68 -5.80 1.24
CA LYS A 62 -4.43 -6.26 2.61
C LYS A 62 -2.94 -6.50 2.86
N GLU A 63 -2.24 -7.17 1.95
CA GLU A 63 -0.80 -7.42 2.08
C GLU A 63 0.01 -6.11 2.05
N ILE A 64 -0.37 -5.14 1.21
CA ILE A 64 0.27 -3.81 1.17
C ILE A 64 0.10 -3.06 2.49
N LEU A 65 -1.11 -3.07 3.06
CA LEU A 65 -1.36 -2.46 4.37
C LEU A 65 -0.56 -3.14 5.47
N LYS A 66 -0.58 -4.48 5.51
CA LYS A 66 0.19 -5.28 6.48
C LYS A 66 1.68 -4.95 6.39
N ALA A 67 2.26 -4.97 5.20
CA ALA A 67 3.67 -4.61 4.98
C ALA A 67 3.98 -3.17 5.41
N THR A 68 3.06 -2.22 5.16
CA THR A 68 3.21 -0.82 5.59
C THR A 68 3.26 -0.72 7.12
N TYR A 69 2.34 -1.36 7.83
CA TYR A 69 2.32 -1.37 9.29
C TYR A 69 3.58 -2.00 9.89
N GLU A 70 4.00 -3.16 9.39
CA GLU A 70 5.19 -3.84 9.89
C GLU A 70 6.46 -2.99 9.68
N ASN A 71 6.60 -2.33 8.52
CA ASN A 71 7.73 -1.43 8.29
C ASN A 71 7.71 -0.20 9.20
N CYS A 72 6.54 0.41 9.44
CA CYS A 72 6.41 1.49 10.41
C CYS A 72 6.81 1.03 11.82
N LYS A 73 6.39 -0.16 12.25
CA LYS A 73 6.77 -0.72 13.56
C LYS A 73 8.28 -0.95 13.67
N VAL A 74 8.92 -1.45 12.60
CA VAL A 74 10.37 -1.65 12.56
C VAL A 74 11.10 -0.33 12.72
N LEU A 75 10.72 0.71 11.97
CA LEU A 75 11.33 2.04 12.08
C LEU A 75 11.10 2.67 13.46
N LEU A 76 9.90 2.53 14.03
CA LEU A 76 9.58 3.04 15.37
C LEU A 76 10.36 2.34 16.50
N ARG A 77 10.81 1.10 16.26
CA ARG A 77 11.63 0.33 17.20
C ARG A 77 13.13 0.48 16.95
N SER A 78 13.53 1.17 15.88
CA SER A 78 14.94 1.41 15.59
C SER A 78 15.53 2.38 16.60
N ASP A 79 16.65 2.04 17.20
CA ASP A 79 17.38 2.95 18.10
C ASP A 79 17.90 4.19 17.35
N LEU A 80 18.06 4.08 16.03
CA LEU A 80 18.54 5.15 15.16
C LEU A 80 17.46 6.21 14.87
N ILE A 81 16.17 5.95 15.15
CA ILE A 81 15.09 6.90 14.80
C ILE A 81 15.27 8.27 15.48
N LYS A 82 15.92 8.28 16.66
CA LYS A 82 16.21 9.49 17.43
C LYS A 82 17.35 10.31 16.83
N SER A 83 18.31 9.68 16.15
CA SER A 83 19.51 10.33 15.62
C SER A 83 19.47 10.51 14.11
N SER A 84 19.06 9.50 13.35
CA SER A 84 19.01 9.50 11.88
C SER A 84 17.86 10.33 11.30
N SER A 85 18.21 11.34 10.52
CA SER A 85 17.27 12.09 9.68
C SER A 85 16.62 11.23 8.59
N GLU A 86 17.35 10.24 8.11
CA GLU A 86 16.94 9.34 7.03
C GLU A 86 15.81 8.44 7.53
N GLU A 87 15.97 7.77 8.67
CA GLU A 87 14.90 6.92 9.23
C GLU A 87 13.63 7.70 9.56
N ARG A 88 13.76 8.93 10.08
CA ARG A 88 12.61 9.81 10.31
C ARG A 88 11.91 10.18 9.00
N SER A 89 12.68 10.39 7.93
CA SER A 89 12.13 10.68 6.60
C SER A 89 11.41 9.47 6.01
N LEU A 90 11.98 8.27 6.13
CA LEU A 90 11.33 7.02 5.72
C LEU A 90 10.01 6.82 6.46
N LEU A 91 10.01 7.01 7.79
CA LEU A 91 8.80 6.89 8.62
C LEU A 91 7.74 7.93 8.25
N LYS A 92 8.14 9.18 8.00
CA LYS A 92 7.23 10.24 7.53
C LYS A 92 6.62 9.89 6.18
N ASN A 93 7.41 9.37 5.25
CA ASN A 93 6.93 8.94 3.93
C ASN A 93 5.94 7.77 4.07
N LEU A 94 6.25 6.77 4.90
CA LEU A 94 5.35 5.66 5.16
C LEU A 94 4.07 6.09 5.89
N GLY A 95 4.14 7.06 6.79
CA GLY A 95 2.97 7.65 7.43
C GLY A 95 2.05 8.35 6.43
N SER A 96 2.63 9.14 5.51
CA SER A 96 1.90 9.76 4.40
C SER A 96 1.26 8.71 3.48
N TRP A 97 2.04 7.69 3.09
CA TRP A 97 1.56 6.56 2.30
C TRP A 97 0.37 5.86 2.96
N LEU A 98 0.48 5.53 4.25
CA LEU A 98 -0.58 4.87 5.01
C LEU A 98 -1.85 5.74 5.07
N GLY A 99 -1.71 7.04 5.33
CA GLY A 99 -2.83 7.97 5.36
C GLY A 99 -3.56 8.05 4.02
N LYS A 100 -2.82 8.14 2.91
CA LYS A 100 -3.40 8.15 1.56
C LYS A 100 -4.03 6.81 1.19
N PHE A 101 -3.42 5.69 1.59
CA PHE A 101 -3.93 4.35 1.28
C PHE A 101 -5.22 4.01 2.05
N THR A 102 -5.39 4.55 3.26
CA THR A 102 -6.55 4.32 4.13
C THR A 102 -7.61 5.41 3.98
N ILE A 103 -7.35 6.60 4.52
CA ILE A 103 -8.27 7.74 4.56
C ILE A 103 -8.51 8.28 3.14
N GLY A 104 -7.45 8.39 2.34
CA GLY A 104 -7.51 8.94 0.98
C GLY A 104 -8.28 8.08 -0.04
N ARG A 105 -8.53 6.79 0.24
CA ARG A 105 -9.26 5.89 -0.68
C ARG A 105 -10.74 5.74 -0.37
N ASN A 106 -11.30 6.51 0.57
CA ASN A 106 -12.68 6.29 1.03
C ASN A 106 -12.93 4.81 1.37
N GLN A 107 -11.89 4.07 1.79
CA GLN A 107 -12.07 2.88 2.60
C GLN A 107 -12.49 3.38 3.97
N THR A 108 -13.74 3.85 4.04
CA THR A 108 -14.57 3.63 5.21
C THR A 108 -14.24 2.21 5.66
N LEU A 109 -13.82 2.06 6.93
CA LEU A 109 -14.06 0.85 7.69
C LEU A 109 -15.37 0.30 7.17
N ARG A 110 -15.34 -0.77 6.37
CA ARG A 110 -16.51 -1.16 5.59
C ARG A 110 -17.61 -1.36 6.62
N ALA A 111 -18.59 -0.47 6.61
CA ALA A 111 -19.88 -0.61 7.27
C ALA A 111 -20.70 -1.74 6.62
N LYS A 112 -20.03 -2.83 6.23
CA LYS A 112 -20.57 -4.14 5.89
C LYS A 112 -20.26 -5.17 6.99
N GLU A 113 -19.54 -4.80 8.05
CA GLU A 113 -19.51 -5.58 9.31
C GLU A 113 -20.50 -5.05 10.37
N ILE A 114 -21.19 -3.94 10.12
CA ILE A 114 -22.30 -3.49 10.95
C ILE A 114 -23.48 -3.22 10.02
N ASP A 115 -24.21 -4.27 9.69
CA ASP A 115 -25.59 -4.17 9.26
C ASP A 115 -26.47 -4.44 10.50
N PRO A 116 -27.18 -3.44 11.06
CA PRO A 116 -28.16 -3.69 12.12
C PRO A 116 -29.48 -4.29 11.60
N LYS A 117 -29.58 -4.67 10.31
CA LYS A 117 -30.86 -5.00 9.67
C LYS A 117 -30.99 -6.37 9.03
N ILE A 118 -30.16 -7.35 9.36
CA ILE A 118 -30.48 -8.75 9.02
C ILE A 118 -30.26 -9.65 10.24
N SER A 119 -31.33 -9.77 11.04
CA SER A 119 -31.86 -11.02 11.57
C SER A 119 -33.10 -10.75 12.42
N TYR A 120 -34.20 -10.36 11.75
CA TYR A 120 -35.53 -10.85 12.12
C TYR A 120 -36.02 -11.72 10.97
N CYS A 121 -35.79 -13.02 11.14
CA CYS A 121 -36.61 -14.17 10.74
C CYS A 121 -35.88 -15.43 11.20
#